data_AF-A0A936VTX7-F1
#
_entry.id   AF-A0A936VTX7-F1
#
_cell.length_a   1.000
_cell.length_b   1.000
_cell.length_c   1.000
_cell.angle_alpha   90.00
_cell.angle_beta   90.00
_cell.angle_gamma   90.00
#
_symmetry.space_group_name_H-M   'P 1'
#
loop_
_entity.id
_entity.type
_entity.pdbx_description
1 polymer ?
#
loop_
_entity_poly.entity_id
_entity_poly.type
_entity_poly.pdbx_seq_one_letter_code
_entity_poly.pdbx_strand_id
1 'polypeptide(L)'
;MKKFVLAETDLILNLSPKIESFAHVWDSVGSGGSFLDYAYLTSIEHAPPKGMGFLYVIIEHRDRAIAKLYFQILPFEADKSLKIEVPRLCDDFLNHWLVIRKVYSQ
;
A
#
# COMPACT_ATOMS: atom_id res chain seq x y z
N MET A 1 -19.46 1.67 -1.72
CA MET A 1 -19.21 0.38 -1.04
C MET A 1 -19.27 -0.75 -2.06
N LYS A 2 -18.34 -1.70 -2.01
CA LYS A 2 -18.35 -2.93 -2.83
C LYS A 2 -18.49 -4.14 -1.91
N LYS A 3 -19.25 -5.15 -2.33
CA LYS A 3 -19.49 -6.38 -1.57
C LYS A 3 -18.97 -7.57 -2.36
N PHE A 4 -18.21 -8.45 -1.70
CA PHE A 4 -17.68 -9.68 -2.27
C PHE A 4 -18.04 -10.86 -1.39
N VAL A 5 -18.38 -11.98 -2.00
CA VAL A 5 -18.57 -13.26 -1.31
C VAL A 5 -17.31 -14.08 -1.55
N LEU A 6 -16.66 -14.58 -0.50
CA LEU A 6 -15.55 -15.51 -0.69
C LEU A 6 -16.11 -16.86 -1.09
N ALA A 7 -15.69 -17.33 -2.27
CA ALA A 7 -16.04 -18.65 -2.77
C ALA A 7 -15.76 -19.72 -1.70
N GLU A 8 -16.67 -20.69 -1.60
CA GLU A 8 -16.57 -21.83 -0.67
C GLU A 8 -16.61 -21.44 0.82
N THR A 9 -17.04 -20.21 1.16
CA THR A 9 -17.23 -19.75 2.53
C THR A 9 -18.52 -18.96 2.69
N ASP A 10 -19.02 -18.86 3.92
CA ASP A 10 -20.12 -17.97 4.31
C ASP A 10 -19.64 -16.52 4.58
N LEU A 11 -18.43 -16.16 4.12
CA LEU A 11 -17.80 -14.88 4.40
C LEU A 11 -18.11 -13.84 3.34
N ILE A 12 -18.49 -12.66 3.81
CA ILE A 12 -18.80 -11.49 3.00
C ILE A 12 -17.81 -10.39 3.36
N LEU A 13 -17.16 -9.80 2.34
CA LEU A 13 -16.30 -8.63 2.49
C LEU A 13 -17.06 -7.42 1.98
N ASN A 14 -17.31 -6.47 2.87
CA ASN A 14 -17.79 -5.14 2.52
C ASN A 14 -16.59 -4.19 2.53
N LEU A 15 -16.28 -3.59 1.39
CA LEU A 15 -15.13 -2.70 1.23
C LEU A 15 -15.60 -1.29 0.87
N SER A 16 -14.90 -0.29 1.41
CA SER A 16 -15.09 1.10 1.05
C SER A 16 -13.78 1.88 1.16
N PRO A 17 -13.51 2.84 0.25
CA PRO A 17 -12.41 3.78 0.44
C PRO A 17 -12.73 4.88 1.48
N LYS A 18 -13.94 4.86 2.04
CA LYS A 18 -14.46 5.88 2.96
C LYS A 18 -14.93 5.23 4.26
N ILE A 19 -14.36 5.65 5.39
CA ILE A 19 -14.73 5.05 6.69
C ILE A 19 -16.17 5.34 7.08
N GLU A 20 -16.75 6.44 6.60
CA GLU A 20 -18.15 6.80 6.83
C GLU A 20 -19.13 5.68 6.43
N SER A 21 -18.75 4.83 5.46
CA SER A 21 -19.56 3.67 5.05
C SER A 21 -19.75 2.64 6.17
N PHE A 22 -18.92 2.67 7.22
CA PHE A 22 -18.94 1.73 8.33
C PHE A 22 -19.15 2.41 9.69
N ALA A 23 -19.61 3.67 9.72
CA ALA A 23 -19.82 4.43 10.97
C ALA A 23 -20.68 3.70 12.02
N HIS A 24 -21.63 2.88 11.56
CA HIS A 24 -22.57 2.15 12.42
C HIS A 24 -21.99 0.85 13.02
N VAL A 25 -20.87 0.34 12.51
CA VAL A 25 -20.36 -1.00 12.84
C VAL A 25 -18.87 -1.05 13.17
N TRP A 26 -18.09 -0.03 12.78
CA TRP A 26 -16.63 -0.10 12.88
C TRP A 26 -16.11 -0.32 14.30
N ASP A 27 -16.64 0.40 15.28
CA ASP A 27 -16.20 0.31 16.67
C ASP A 27 -16.85 -0.84 17.43
N SER A 28 -17.90 -1.46 16.89
CA SER A 28 -18.52 -2.65 17.51
C SER A 28 -17.78 -3.95 17.18
N VAL A 29 -16.87 -3.92 16.21
CA VAL A 29 -16.14 -5.10 15.71
C VAL A 29 -14.75 -5.18 16.35
N GLY A 30 -14.61 -6.12 17.28
CA GLY A 30 -13.35 -6.42 17.98
C GLY A 30 -12.93 -5.33 18.98
N SER A 31 -11.90 -5.62 19.76
CA SER A 31 -11.26 -4.66 20.66
C SER A 31 -10.02 -4.07 19.97
N GLY A 32 -10.20 -3.02 19.18
CA GLY A 32 -9.08 -2.25 18.63
C GLY A 32 -8.48 -1.36 19.70
N GLY A 33 -7.15 -1.21 19.75
CA GLY A 33 -6.54 -0.08 20.45
C GLY A 33 -6.95 1.24 19.78
N SER A 34 -6.80 2.36 20.48
CA SER A 34 -7.31 3.70 20.07
C SER A 34 -6.93 4.14 18.65
N PHE A 35 -5.88 3.57 18.07
CA PHE A 35 -5.38 3.86 16.71
C PHE A 35 -6.24 3.28 15.59
N LEU A 36 -7.28 2.49 15.90
CA LEU A 36 -8.20 1.93 14.90
C LEU A 36 -9.65 2.31 15.18
N ASP A 37 -9.90 3.26 16.07
CA ASP A 37 -11.23 3.74 16.35
C ASP A 37 -11.74 4.62 15.21
N TYR A 38 -13.05 4.63 15.01
CA TYR A 38 -13.70 5.36 13.94
C TYR A 38 -13.26 6.84 13.92
N ALA A 39 -13.34 7.52 15.06
CA ALA A 39 -13.00 8.94 15.18
C ALA A 39 -11.55 9.25 14.75
N TYR A 40 -10.61 8.37 15.09
CA TYR A 40 -9.20 8.54 14.74
C TYR A 40 -8.99 8.41 13.23
N LEU A 41 -9.53 7.35 12.63
CA LEU A 41 -9.38 7.09 11.20
C LEU A 41 -10.14 8.13 10.35
N THR A 42 -11.30 8.60 10.82
CA THR A 42 -12.00 9.75 10.22
C THR A 42 -11.11 10.99 10.21
N SER A 43 -10.39 11.26 11.30
CA SER A 43 -9.49 12.41 11.37
C SER A 43 -8.33 12.31 10.37
N ILE A 44 -7.75 11.11 10.21
CA ILE A 44 -6.72 10.85 9.19
C ILE A 44 -7.28 11.05 7.78
N GLU A 45 -8.49 10.56 7.51
CA GLU A 45 -9.10 10.65 6.18
C GLU A 45 -9.42 12.11 5.78
N HIS A 46 -9.72 12.98 6.74
CA HIS A 46 -9.96 14.42 6.49
C HIS A 46 -8.68 15.19 6.15
N ALA A 47 -7.53 14.76 6.68
CA ALA A 47 -6.24 15.39 6.43
C ALA A 47 -5.20 14.34 6.02
N PRO A 48 -5.39 13.70 4.85
CA PRO A 48 -4.57 12.56 4.47
C PRO A 48 -3.14 12.99 4.13
N PRO A 49 -2.13 12.17 4.47
CA PRO A 49 -0.80 12.33 3.93
C PRO A 49 -0.83 12.38 2.40
N LYS A 50 0.06 13.17 1.79
CA LYS A 50 0.06 13.41 0.34
C LYS A 50 0.12 12.10 -0.45
N GLY A 51 -0.87 11.90 -1.32
CA GLY A 51 -0.96 10.71 -2.18
C GLY A 51 -1.47 9.45 -1.48
N MET A 52 -1.75 9.48 -0.17
CA MET A 52 -2.27 8.32 0.54
C MET A 52 -3.75 8.09 0.23
N GLY A 53 -4.08 6.86 -0.16
CA GLY A 53 -5.43 6.33 -0.21
C GLY A 53 -5.72 5.41 0.98
N PHE A 54 -7.00 5.11 1.19
CA PHE A 54 -7.45 4.24 2.27
C PHE A 54 -8.40 3.18 1.74
N LEU A 55 -8.42 2.04 2.42
CA LEU A 55 -9.39 0.99 2.19
C LEU A 55 -9.80 0.40 3.54
N TYR A 56 -11.10 0.45 3.80
CA TYR A 56 -11.74 -0.08 4.98
C TYR A 56 -12.52 -1.32 4.59
N VAL A 57 -12.43 -2.37 5.41
CA VAL A 57 -13.10 -3.64 5.17
C VAL A 57 -13.80 -4.11 6.42
N ILE A 58 -15.06 -4.49 6.29
CA ILE A 58 -15.80 -5.27 7.29
C ILE A 58 -16.01 -6.67 6.73
N ILE A 59 -15.62 -7.68 7.51
CA ILE A 59 -15.87 -9.08 7.21
C ILE A 59 -17.09 -9.52 8.00
N GLU A 60 -18.11 -9.98 7.28
CA GLU A 60 -19.34 -10.53 7.84
C GLU A 60 -19.37 -12.05 7.68
N HIS A 61 -19.92 -12.74 8.66
CA HIS A 61 -20.28 -14.15 8.60
C HIS A 61 -21.71 -14.28 9.10
N ARG A 62 -22.62 -14.78 8.25
CA ARG A 62 -24.06 -14.92 8.56
C ARG A 62 -24.67 -13.63 9.13
N ASP A 63 -24.48 -12.53 8.39
CA ASP A 63 -24.98 -11.18 8.71
C ASP A 63 -24.45 -10.57 10.02
N ARG A 64 -23.40 -11.16 10.60
CA ARG A 64 -22.70 -10.60 11.75
C ARG A 64 -21.31 -10.16 11.33
N ALA A 65 -20.95 -8.91 11.62
CA ALA A 65 -19.59 -8.44 11.46
C ALA A 65 -18.67 -9.13 12.49
N ILE A 66 -17.63 -9.81 11.98
CA ILE A 66 -16.71 -10.63 12.80
C ILE A 66 -15.28 -10.09 12.82
N ALA A 67 -14.90 -9.29 11.82
CA ALA A 67 -13.58 -8.69 11.74
C ALA A 67 -13.60 -7.39 10.94
N LYS A 68 -12.61 -6.54 11.21
CA LYS A 68 -12.36 -5.30 10.47
C LYS A 68 -10.91 -5.27 10.01
N LEU A 69 -10.67 -4.74 8.81
CA LEU A 69 -9.33 -4.49 8.26
C LEU A 69 -9.23 -3.06 7.76
N TYR A 70 -8.06 -2.46 7.95
CA TYR A 70 -7.73 -1.13 7.47
C TYR A 70 -6.41 -1.19 6.69
N PHE A 71 -6.40 -0.60 5.49
CA PHE A 71 -5.21 -0.48 4.66
C PHE A 71 -4.94 0.98 4.33
N GLN A 72 -3.67 1.35 4.44
CA GLN A 72 -3.11 2.57 3.88
C GLN A 72 -2.46 2.22 2.55
N ILE A 73 -2.85 2.91 1.48
CA ILE A 73 -2.40 2.65 0.13
C ILE A 73 -1.57 3.84 -0.32
N LEU A 74 -0.31 3.61 -0.67
CA LEU A 74 0.55 4.63 -1.27
C LEU A 74 0.77 4.29 -2.74
N PRO A 75 0.70 5.28 -3.65
CA PRO A 75 1.05 5.07 -5.04
C PRO A 75 2.51 4.66 -5.12
N PHE A 76 2.78 3.63 -5.91
CA PHE A 76 4.13 3.20 -6.18
C PHE A 76 4.81 4.22 -7.10
N GLU A 77 5.72 5.01 -6.54
CA GLU A 77 6.57 5.94 -7.29
C GLU A 77 7.82 5.17 -7.74
N ALA A 78 7.78 4.61 -8.96
CA ALA A 78 8.85 3.78 -9.50
C ALA A 78 10.20 4.52 -9.53
N ASP A 79 10.18 5.81 -9.84
CA ASP A 79 11.33 6.73 -9.86
C ASP A 79 12.00 6.91 -8.50
N LYS A 80 11.25 6.78 -7.40
CA LYS A 80 11.78 6.89 -6.03
C LYS A 80 12.02 5.54 -5.37
N SER A 81 11.30 4.50 -5.80
CA SER A 81 11.31 3.16 -5.19
C SER A 81 12.35 2.23 -5.83
N LEU A 82 12.58 2.38 -7.13
CA LEU A 82 13.69 1.74 -7.80
C LEU A 82 14.95 2.57 -7.51
N LYS A 83 15.56 2.36 -6.34
CA LYS A 83 17.01 2.49 -6.22
C LYS A 83 17.63 1.41 -7.10
N ILE A 84 17.55 1.57 -8.41
CA ILE A 84 18.50 0.93 -9.31
C ILE A 84 19.79 1.63 -8.93
N GLU A 85 20.53 1.05 -7.98
CA GLU A 85 21.98 1.16 -8.00
C GLU A 85 22.37 0.65 -9.37
N VAL A 86 22.39 1.56 -10.36
CA VAL A 86 23.19 1.37 -11.55
C VAL A 86 24.57 1.28 -10.94
N PRO A 87 25.20 0.08 -10.88
CA PRO A 87 26.60 0.06 -10.55
C PRO A 87 27.19 1.02 -11.56
N ARG A 88 27.91 2.02 -11.09
CA ARG A 88 28.86 2.71 -11.94
C ARG A 88 29.78 1.59 -12.42
N LEU A 89 29.42 0.96 -13.55
CA LEU A 89 30.33 0.46 -14.55
C LEU A 89 30.97 1.73 -15.13
N CYS A 90 31.63 2.51 -14.27
CA CYS A 90 33.08 2.48 -14.16
C CYS A 90 33.59 2.88 -15.53
N ASP A 91 33.80 4.19 -15.62
CA ASP A 91 34.70 4.88 -16.53
C ASP A 91 36.06 4.16 -16.71
N ASP A 92 36.37 3.14 -15.90
CA ASP A 92 37.47 2.21 -16.09
C ASP A 92 37.42 1.39 -17.39
N PHE A 93 36.23 1.04 -17.92
CA PHE A 93 36.16 0.32 -19.19
C PHE A 93 36.59 1.18 -20.39
N LEU A 94 36.28 2.49 -20.36
CA LEU A 94 36.70 3.43 -21.40
C LEU A 94 38.18 3.80 -21.27
N ASN A 95 38.71 3.88 -20.04
CA ASN A 95 40.14 4.12 -19.83
C ASN A 95 41.02 2.91 -20.21
N HIS A 96 40.54 1.67 -20.02
CA HIS A 96 41.32 0.48 -20.38
C HIS A 96 41.44 0.30 -21.92
N TRP A 97 40.43 0.72 -22.69
CA TRP A 97 40.46 0.65 -24.16
C TRP A 97 41.30 1.77 -24.82
N LEU A 98 41.48 2.91 -24.15
CA LEU A 98 42.33 4.01 -24.66
C LEU A 98 43.84 3.71 -24.54
N VAL A 99 44.25 2.90 -23.56
CA VAL A 99 45.66 2.49 -23.41
C VAL A 99 46.06 1.46 -24.48
N ILE A 100 45.16 0.54 -24.87
CA ILE A 100 45.47 -0.52 -25.84
C ILE A 100 45.66 0.05 -27.27
N ARG A 101 44.97 1.14 -27.64
CA ARG A 101 45.14 1.75 -28.97
C ARG A 101 46.47 2.49 -29.18
N LYS A 102 47.21 2.82 -28.12
CA LYS A 102 48.49 3.53 -28.22
C LYS A 102 49.70 2.59 -28.37
N VAL A 103 49.52 1.28 -28.14
CA VAL A 103 50.59 0.28 -28.20
C VAL A 103 50.72 -0.39 -29.58
N TYR A 104 49.68 -0.32 -30.43
CA TYR A 104 49.66 -0.94 -31.76
C TYR A 104 49.76 0.05 -32.94
N SER A 105 50.31 1.25 -32.71
CA SER A 105 50.55 2.25 -33.76
C SER A 105 52.02 2.69 -33.87
N GLN A 106 52.96 1.82 -33.46
CA GLN A 106 54.38 1.88 -33.85
C GLN A 106 54.72 0.70 -34.75
#